data_AF-A0A090FFQ5-F1
#
_entry.id   AF-A0A090FFQ5-F1
#
_cell.length_a   1.000
_cell.length_b   1.000
_cell.length_c   1.000
_cell.angle_alpha   90.00
_cell.angle_beta   90.00
_cell.angle_gamma   90.00
#
_symmetry.space_group_name_H-M   'P 1'
#
loop_
_entity.id
_entity.type
_entity.pdbx_description
1 polymer ?
#
loop_
_entity_poly.entity_id
_entity_poly.type
_entity_poly.pdbx_seq_one_letter_code
_entity_poly.pdbx_strand_id
1 'polypeptide(L)'
;MTRADIDAEVQKQDSQILKAIAEEFPDDYAALIDNVLVAARLGGKQAVRNTSRVAVAELRRRYAPLLPSTPDNEASQALSAQLAMLNYLMARQTPATCNNYLRNGPDAVSAPDREFLVHLDKIGATLFHAFGAAKRSGLPAAGPEDEDWSLVAQAFTKSGGTPVEMEAIANASQDFARLCPATVKLFSAALSLPGEPGRHVKTALLYAIVKD
;
A
#
# COMPACT_ATOMS: atom_id res chain seq x y z
N MET A 1 -13.39 -15.94 24.30
CA MET A 1 -12.98 -14.77 23.51
C MET A 1 -14.21 -14.17 22.87
N THR A 2 -14.54 -12.95 23.28
CA THR A 2 -15.68 -12.13 22.85
C THR A 2 -15.21 -11.02 21.90
N ARG A 3 -16.15 -10.30 21.28
CA ARG A 3 -15.85 -9.15 20.42
C ARG A 3 -15.13 -8.02 21.19
N ALA A 4 -15.58 -7.74 22.41
CA ALA A 4 -14.93 -6.78 23.31
C ALA A 4 -13.49 -7.19 23.66
N ASP A 5 -13.20 -8.48 23.80
CA ASP A 5 -11.83 -8.96 24.04
C ASP A 5 -10.92 -8.71 22.84
N ILE A 6 -11.44 -8.84 21.61
CA ILE A 6 -10.67 -8.53 20.40
C ILE A 6 -10.49 -7.03 20.24
N ASP A 7 -11.55 -6.23 20.38
CA ASP A 7 -11.43 -4.78 20.27
C ASP A 7 -10.44 -4.22 21.31
N ALA A 8 -10.45 -4.74 22.53
CA ALA A 8 -9.47 -4.42 23.55
C ALA A 8 -8.05 -4.87 23.17
N GLU A 9 -7.89 -6.04 22.57
CA GLU A 9 -6.59 -6.53 22.10
C GLU A 9 -6.08 -5.76 20.87
N VAL A 10 -6.96 -5.31 19.96
CA VAL A 10 -6.63 -4.43 18.83
C VAL A 10 -6.16 -3.06 19.33
N GLN A 11 -6.87 -2.49 20.32
CA GLN A 11 -6.46 -1.26 20.98
C GLN A 11 -5.12 -1.43 21.71
N LYS A 12 -4.88 -2.58 22.33
CA LYS A 12 -3.63 -2.91 23.02
C LYS A 12 -2.45 -3.18 22.07
N GLN A 13 -2.72 -3.77 20.91
CA GLN A 13 -1.72 -4.01 19.86
C GLN A 13 -1.43 -2.76 19.02
N ASP A 14 -2.20 -1.69 19.21
CA ASP A 14 -2.06 -0.40 18.52
C ASP A 14 -2.00 -0.54 16.99
N SER A 15 -2.76 -1.50 16.44
CA SER A 15 -2.78 -1.77 15.00
C SER A 15 -3.48 -0.64 14.26
N GLN A 16 -2.73 0.14 13.49
CA GLN A 16 -3.21 1.29 12.75
C GLN A 16 -4.13 0.86 11.61
N ILE A 17 -3.85 -0.29 10.97
CA ILE A 17 -4.72 -0.76 9.87
C ILE A 17 -6.12 -1.09 10.36
N LEU A 18 -6.25 -1.75 11.52
CA LEU A 18 -7.55 -2.12 12.08
C LEU A 18 -8.32 -0.89 12.56
N LYS A 19 -7.63 0.10 13.14
CA LYS A 19 -8.22 1.39 13.49
C LYS A 19 -8.75 2.12 12.26
N ALA A 20 -7.95 2.21 11.19
CA ALA A 20 -8.38 2.83 9.94
C ALA A 20 -9.59 2.11 9.31
N ILE A 21 -9.63 0.77 9.31
CA ILE A 21 -10.81 0.03 8.82
C ILE A 21 -12.04 0.32 9.70
N ALA A 22 -11.89 0.33 11.03
CA ALA A 22 -12.99 0.63 11.95
C ALA A 22 -13.57 2.04 11.76
N GLU A 23 -12.71 3.03 11.54
CA GLU A 23 -13.08 4.43 11.34
C GLU A 23 -13.75 4.65 9.97
N GLU A 24 -13.17 4.09 8.91
CA GLU A 24 -13.58 4.40 7.52
C GLU A 24 -14.67 3.43 6.99
N PHE A 25 -14.69 2.19 7.51
CA PHE A 25 -15.54 1.08 7.05
C PHE A 25 -16.06 0.23 8.23
N PRO A 26 -16.90 0.78 9.12
CA PRO A 26 -17.31 0.13 10.37
C PRO A 26 -18.04 -1.21 10.17
N ASP A 27 -18.82 -1.35 9.10
CA ASP A 27 -19.54 -2.60 8.78
C ASP A 27 -18.57 -3.71 8.35
N ASP A 28 -17.59 -3.38 7.50
CA ASP A 28 -16.56 -4.31 7.06
C ASP A 28 -15.58 -4.65 8.19
N TYR A 29 -15.31 -3.71 9.10
CA TYR A 29 -14.61 -3.99 10.34
C TYR A 29 -15.37 -5.02 11.18
N ALA A 30 -16.68 -4.84 11.37
CA ALA A 30 -17.50 -5.79 12.12
C ALA A 30 -17.41 -7.21 11.53
N ALA A 31 -17.56 -7.33 10.20
CA ALA A 31 -17.45 -8.60 9.50
C ALA A 31 -16.05 -9.22 9.60
N LEU A 32 -14.99 -8.39 9.54
CA LEU A 32 -13.61 -8.82 9.75
C LEU A 32 -13.42 -9.44 11.13
N ILE A 33 -13.90 -8.78 12.19
CA ILE A 33 -13.77 -9.27 13.57
C ILE A 33 -14.54 -10.58 13.76
N ASP A 34 -15.72 -10.72 13.17
CA ASP A 34 -16.50 -11.96 13.23
C ASP A 34 -15.75 -13.14 12.58
N ASN A 35 -15.12 -12.92 11.42
CA ASN A 35 -14.29 -13.94 10.76
C ASN A 35 -13.08 -14.33 11.61
N VAL A 36 -12.43 -13.36 12.25
CA VAL A 36 -11.29 -13.60 13.14
C VAL A 36 -11.70 -14.38 14.39
N LEU A 37 -12.89 -14.11 14.95
CA LEU A 37 -13.45 -14.88 16.07
C LEU A 37 -13.65 -16.35 15.70
N VAL A 38 -14.19 -16.62 14.51
CA VAL A 38 -14.39 -17.99 14.02
C VAL A 38 -13.03 -18.69 13.85
N ALA A 39 -12.06 -18.04 13.22
CA ALA A 39 -10.72 -18.60 13.05
C ALA A 39 -10.01 -18.88 14.39
N ALA A 40 -10.17 -17.99 15.37
CA ALA A 40 -9.60 -18.16 16.71
C ALA A 40 -10.18 -19.37 17.44
N ARG A 41 -11.49 -19.63 17.29
CA ARG A 41 -12.17 -20.78 17.89
C ARG A 41 -11.76 -22.11 17.25
N LEU A 42 -11.48 -22.11 15.95
CA LEU A 42 -11.28 -23.33 15.16
C LEU A 42 -9.81 -23.70 14.91
N GLY A 43 -8.89 -22.73 14.87
CA GLY A 43 -7.53 -22.98 14.34
C GLY A 43 -6.37 -22.24 15.02
N GLY A 44 -6.61 -21.58 16.16
CA GLY A 44 -5.57 -20.93 16.95
C GLY A 44 -4.86 -19.75 16.24
N LYS A 45 -3.67 -19.37 16.73
CA LYS A 45 -3.00 -18.11 16.34
C LYS A 45 -2.63 -18.02 14.85
N GLN A 46 -2.22 -19.13 14.23
CA GLN A 46 -1.85 -19.13 12.81
C GLN A 46 -3.08 -18.94 11.91
N ALA A 47 -4.20 -19.58 12.24
CA ALA A 47 -5.45 -19.42 11.51
C ALA A 47 -5.97 -17.98 11.59
N VAL A 48 -5.88 -17.34 12.76
CA VAL A 48 -6.21 -15.91 12.94
C VAL A 48 -5.35 -15.04 12.02
N ARG A 49 -4.02 -15.20 12.06
CA ARG A 49 -3.11 -14.41 11.20
C ARG A 49 -3.43 -14.57 9.71
N ASN A 50 -3.61 -15.81 9.25
CA ASN A 50 -3.93 -16.09 7.85
C ASN A 50 -5.28 -15.48 7.45
N THR A 51 -6.31 -15.63 8.28
CA THR A 51 -7.66 -15.10 8.04
C THR A 51 -7.65 -13.58 7.98
N SER A 52 -6.99 -12.92 8.94
CA SER A 52 -6.85 -11.45 8.96
C SER A 52 -6.14 -10.95 7.70
N ARG A 53 -5.05 -11.62 7.28
CA ARG A 53 -4.29 -11.23 6.07
C ARG A 53 -5.16 -11.32 4.81
N VAL A 54 -5.89 -12.42 4.64
CA VAL A 54 -6.76 -12.64 3.49
C VAL A 54 -7.91 -11.62 3.47
N ALA A 55 -8.60 -11.43 4.59
CA ALA A 55 -9.74 -10.53 4.66
C ALA A 55 -9.34 -9.06 4.42
N VAL A 56 -8.21 -8.61 4.98
CA VAL A 56 -7.65 -7.28 4.67
C VAL A 56 -7.28 -7.14 3.19
N ALA A 57 -6.69 -8.18 2.57
CA ALA A 57 -6.38 -8.16 1.14
C ALA A 57 -7.65 -8.10 0.27
N GLU A 58 -8.72 -8.77 0.67
CA GLU A 58 -10.02 -8.69 -0.01
C GLU A 58 -10.64 -7.30 0.09
N LEU A 59 -10.61 -6.68 1.27
CA LEU A 59 -11.11 -5.31 1.44
C LEU A 59 -10.31 -4.31 0.61
N ARG A 60 -8.98 -4.42 0.60
CA ARG A 60 -8.11 -3.57 -0.24
C ARG A 60 -8.50 -3.68 -1.72
N ARG A 61 -8.65 -4.90 -2.25
CA ARG A 61 -9.08 -5.12 -3.64
C ARG A 61 -10.48 -4.60 -3.91
N ARG A 62 -11.41 -4.76 -2.97
CA ARG A 62 -12.80 -4.28 -3.07
C ARG A 62 -12.86 -2.75 -3.20
N TYR A 63 -12.05 -2.03 -2.43
CA TYR A 63 -12.05 -0.56 -2.43
C TYR A 63 -11.05 0.08 -3.40
N ALA A 64 -10.16 -0.70 -4.01
CA ALA A 64 -9.22 -0.21 -5.01
C ALA A 64 -9.87 0.70 -6.08
N PRO A 65 -11.08 0.40 -6.62
CA PRO A 65 -11.72 1.27 -7.61
C PRO A 65 -12.03 2.69 -7.14
N LEU A 66 -11.99 2.97 -5.83
CA LEU A 66 -12.16 4.32 -5.28
C LEU A 66 -10.89 5.18 -5.40
N LEU A 67 -9.71 4.57 -5.55
CA LEU A 67 -8.44 5.28 -5.52
C LEU A 67 -8.36 6.48 -6.47
N PRO A 68 -8.86 6.42 -7.72
CA PRO A 68 -8.83 7.58 -8.63
C PRO A 68 -9.58 8.83 -8.13
N SER A 69 -10.44 8.72 -7.11
CA SER A 69 -11.14 9.84 -6.47
C SER A 69 -10.51 10.30 -5.15
N THR A 70 -9.33 9.78 -4.80
CA THR A 70 -8.64 10.10 -3.53
C THR A 70 -8.08 11.52 -3.60
N PRO A 71 -8.30 12.38 -2.58
CA PRO A 71 -7.64 13.68 -2.54
C PRO A 71 -6.11 13.55 -2.45
N ASP A 72 -5.42 14.60 -2.89
CA ASP A 72 -3.97 14.54 -3.11
C ASP A 72 -3.16 14.27 -1.83
N ASN A 73 -3.62 14.79 -0.69
CA ASN A 73 -2.97 14.62 0.60
C ASN A 73 -2.94 13.14 1.02
N GLU A 74 -4.08 12.46 0.97
CA GLU A 74 -4.20 11.06 1.34
C GLU A 74 -3.49 10.15 0.34
N ALA A 75 -3.57 10.45 -0.96
CA ALA A 75 -2.79 9.74 -1.98
C ALA A 75 -1.27 9.89 -1.73
N SER A 76 -0.81 11.09 -1.35
CA SER A 76 0.59 11.35 -1.03
C SER A 76 1.04 10.61 0.23
N GLN A 77 0.20 10.56 1.27
CA GLN A 77 0.50 9.82 2.50
C GLN A 77 0.61 8.31 2.25
N ALA A 78 -0.33 7.74 1.49
CA ALA A 78 -0.33 6.33 1.12
C ALA A 78 0.89 5.96 0.27
N LEU A 79 1.21 6.76 -0.77
CA LEU A 79 2.41 6.50 -1.59
C LEU A 79 3.71 6.71 -0.81
N SER A 80 3.75 7.67 0.12
CA SER A 80 4.89 7.87 1.02
C SER A 80 5.12 6.66 1.93
N ALA A 81 4.06 5.99 2.39
CA ALA A 81 4.19 4.77 3.19
C ALA A 81 4.79 3.61 2.36
N GLN A 82 4.41 3.48 1.10
CA GLN A 82 5.02 2.52 0.16
C GLN A 82 6.50 2.82 -0.05
N LEU A 83 6.85 4.09 -0.32
CA LEU A 83 8.23 4.52 -0.47
C LEU A 83 9.08 4.24 0.79
N ALA A 84 8.52 4.49 1.98
CA ALA A 84 9.21 4.21 3.24
C ALA A 84 9.53 2.71 3.41
N MET A 85 8.61 1.82 3.02
CA MET A 85 8.87 0.37 3.02
C MET A 85 9.97 -0.02 2.03
N LEU A 86 9.93 0.50 0.80
CA LEU A 86 10.98 0.19 -0.19
C LEU A 86 12.37 0.69 0.29
N ASN A 87 12.44 1.86 0.90
CA ASN A 87 13.68 2.37 1.50
C ASN A 87 14.16 1.48 2.66
N TYR A 88 13.25 1.01 3.52
CA TYR A 88 13.58 0.04 4.58
C TYR A 88 14.15 -1.26 3.98
N LEU A 89 13.50 -1.81 2.94
CA LEU A 89 13.95 -3.03 2.26
C LEU A 89 15.32 -2.84 1.61
N MET A 90 15.56 -1.71 0.95
CA MET A 90 16.87 -1.39 0.37
C MET A 90 17.98 -1.30 1.43
N ALA A 91 17.66 -0.84 2.63
CA ALA A 91 18.64 -0.69 3.71
C ALA A 91 18.91 -1.99 4.49
N ARG A 92 17.94 -2.91 4.54
CA ARG A 92 17.97 -4.08 5.44
C ARG A 92 17.95 -5.43 4.74
N GLN A 93 17.55 -5.48 3.47
CA GLN A 93 17.38 -6.72 2.71
C GLN A 93 18.34 -6.77 1.52
N THR A 94 18.45 -7.95 0.91
CA THR A 94 19.23 -8.11 -0.32
C THR A 94 18.52 -7.42 -1.51
N PRO A 95 19.26 -7.00 -2.55
CA PRO A 95 18.64 -6.48 -3.78
C PRO A 95 17.61 -7.45 -4.40
N ALA A 96 17.88 -8.75 -4.35
CA ALA A 96 16.96 -9.78 -4.83
C ALA A 96 15.66 -9.81 -4.03
N THR A 97 15.73 -9.73 -2.69
CA THR A 97 14.55 -9.65 -1.83
C THR A 97 13.74 -8.38 -2.09
N CYS A 98 14.40 -7.23 -2.26
CA CYS A 98 13.74 -5.96 -2.57
C CYS A 98 13.00 -6.02 -3.91
N ASN A 99 13.63 -6.55 -4.97
CA ASN A 99 12.99 -6.74 -6.26
C ASN A 99 11.80 -7.71 -6.17
N ASN A 100 11.97 -8.85 -5.48
CA ASN A 100 10.90 -9.82 -5.29
C ASN A 100 9.70 -9.25 -4.51
N TYR A 101 9.94 -8.30 -3.60
CA TYR A 101 8.87 -7.61 -2.87
C TYR A 101 7.95 -6.81 -3.79
N LEU A 102 8.47 -6.21 -4.88
CA LEU A 102 7.64 -5.47 -5.82
C LEU A 102 6.59 -6.35 -6.52
N ARG A 103 6.85 -7.65 -6.63
CA ARG A 103 5.93 -8.62 -7.25
C ARG A 103 5.10 -9.39 -6.25
N ASN A 104 5.75 -9.92 -5.20
CA ASN A 104 5.11 -10.84 -4.26
C ASN A 104 4.66 -10.12 -2.97
N GLY A 105 4.88 -8.81 -2.89
CA GLY A 105 4.56 -8.01 -1.72
C GLY A 105 5.25 -8.55 -0.46
N PRO A 106 4.54 -8.52 0.69
CA PRO A 106 5.09 -8.96 1.97
C PRO A 106 5.62 -10.39 1.99
N ASP A 107 5.11 -11.27 1.13
CA ASP A 107 5.45 -12.69 1.10
C ASP A 107 6.88 -12.94 0.56
N ALA A 108 7.51 -11.92 -0.03
CA ALA A 108 8.93 -11.96 -0.42
C ALA A 108 9.90 -11.97 0.79
N VAL A 109 9.44 -11.57 1.98
CA VAL A 109 10.28 -11.45 3.18
C VAL A 109 10.06 -12.66 4.08
N SER A 110 11.03 -13.57 4.12
CA SER A 110 10.94 -14.84 4.85
C SER A 110 10.99 -14.69 6.37
N ALA A 111 11.67 -13.68 6.88
CA ALA A 111 11.83 -13.42 8.32
C ALA A 111 11.55 -11.93 8.62
N PRO A 112 10.28 -11.50 8.63
CA PRO A 112 9.91 -10.11 8.88
C PRO A 112 10.24 -9.72 10.33
N ASP A 113 11.02 -8.66 10.50
CA ASP A 113 11.28 -8.07 11.82
C ASP A 113 10.13 -7.15 12.25
N ARG A 114 10.24 -6.59 13.46
CA ARG A 114 9.22 -5.69 14.01
C ARG A 114 9.07 -4.40 13.19
N GLU A 115 10.16 -3.86 12.66
CA GLU A 115 10.16 -2.60 11.91
C GLU A 115 9.44 -2.77 10.56
N PHE A 116 9.68 -3.89 9.88
CA PHE A 116 8.93 -4.29 8.69
C PHE A 116 7.43 -4.40 8.97
N LEU A 117 7.02 -5.03 10.08
CA LEU A 117 5.60 -5.12 10.44
C LEU A 117 4.96 -3.75 10.72
N VAL A 118 5.69 -2.81 11.31
CA VAL A 118 5.23 -1.43 11.51
C VAL A 118 5.03 -0.71 10.16
N HIS A 119 5.96 -0.89 9.21
CA HIS A 119 5.80 -0.34 7.87
C HIS A 119 4.58 -0.93 7.14
N LEU A 120 4.34 -2.24 7.27
CA LEU A 120 3.15 -2.88 6.69
C LEU A 120 1.85 -2.36 7.29
N ASP A 121 1.79 -2.22 8.61
CA ASP A 121 0.61 -1.70 9.31
C ASP A 121 0.32 -0.25 8.86
N LYS A 122 1.36 0.58 8.73
CA LYS A 122 1.24 1.95 8.22
C LYS A 122 0.79 2.02 6.75
N ILE A 123 1.31 1.14 5.88
CA ILE A 123 0.85 1.02 4.49
C ILE A 123 -0.65 0.71 4.48
N GLY A 124 -1.08 -0.26 5.28
CA GLY A 124 -2.49 -0.61 5.38
C GLY A 124 -3.35 0.55 5.85
N ALA A 125 -2.96 1.19 6.95
CA ALA A 125 -3.71 2.29 7.55
C ALA A 125 -3.89 3.47 6.58
N THR A 126 -2.78 3.94 5.98
CA THR A 126 -2.81 5.06 5.02
C THR A 126 -3.65 4.74 3.79
N LEU A 127 -3.65 3.49 3.33
CA LEU A 127 -4.48 3.06 2.21
C LEU A 127 -5.98 3.04 2.56
N PHE A 128 -6.37 2.57 3.75
CA PHE A 128 -7.77 2.62 4.16
C PHE A 128 -8.28 4.04 4.39
N HIS A 129 -7.46 4.94 4.93
CA HIS A 129 -7.79 6.36 4.98
C HIS A 129 -7.94 6.97 3.58
N ALA A 130 -7.09 6.59 2.62
CA ALA A 130 -7.25 7.02 1.23
C ALA A 130 -8.59 6.56 0.63
N PHE A 131 -8.99 5.30 0.83
CA PHE A 131 -10.30 4.83 0.39
C PHE A 131 -11.47 5.57 1.06
N GLY A 132 -11.37 5.81 2.38
CA GLY A 132 -12.38 6.53 3.13
C GLY A 132 -12.52 7.99 2.68
N ALA A 133 -11.38 8.66 2.44
CA ALA A 133 -11.34 10.00 1.89
C ALA A 133 -11.92 10.05 0.47
N ALA A 134 -11.59 9.10 -0.39
CA ALA A 134 -12.16 9.00 -1.74
C ALA A 134 -13.69 8.86 -1.72
N LYS A 135 -14.24 8.08 -0.79
CA LYS A 135 -15.70 7.93 -0.61
C LYS A 135 -16.38 9.26 -0.22
N ARG A 136 -15.70 10.12 0.53
CA ARG A 136 -16.23 11.40 1.03
C ARG A 136 -15.93 12.60 0.13
N SER A 137 -14.91 12.51 -0.72
CA SER A 137 -14.35 13.68 -1.41
C SER A 137 -15.30 14.31 -2.44
N GLY A 138 -16.16 13.49 -3.06
CA GLY A 138 -16.96 13.91 -4.22
C GLY A 138 -16.11 14.21 -5.47
N LEU A 139 -14.81 13.92 -5.46
CA LEU A 139 -13.92 14.11 -6.59
C LEU A 139 -14.25 13.09 -7.70
N PRO A 140 -14.22 13.51 -8.97
CA PRO A 140 -14.36 12.57 -10.07
C PRO A 140 -13.21 11.56 -10.03
N ALA A 141 -13.52 10.32 -10.41
CA ALA A 141 -12.51 9.31 -10.64
C ALA A 141 -11.73 9.70 -11.90
N ALA A 142 -10.44 9.97 -11.77
CA ALA A 142 -9.60 10.39 -12.89
C ALA A 142 -8.29 9.59 -12.92
N GLY A 143 -7.96 9.10 -14.11
CA GLY A 143 -6.67 8.46 -14.39
C GLY A 143 -5.66 9.50 -14.92
N PRO A 144 -4.37 9.17 -14.89
CA PRO A 144 -3.33 10.04 -15.43
C PRO A 144 -3.39 10.11 -16.95
N GLU A 145 -3.23 11.32 -17.48
CA GLU A 145 -3.08 11.60 -18.91
C GLU A 145 -1.59 11.51 -19.33
N ASP A 146 -1.30 11.57 -20.64
CA ASP A 146 0.07 11.50 -21.16
C ASP A 146 0.92 12.68 -20.66
N GLU A 147 0.31 13.84 -20.46
CA GLU A 147 0.91 15.03 -19.87
C GLU A 147 1.32 14.78 -18.40
N ASP A 148 0.48 14.09 -17.63
CA ASP A 148 0.77 13.75 -16.23
C ASP A 148 2.00 12.82 -16.15
N TRP A 149 2.06 11.80 -17.02
CA TRP A 149 3.21 10.91 -17.13
C TRP A 149 4.48 11.62 -17.59
N SER A 150 4.34 12.62 -18.47
CA SER A 150 5.46 13.43 -18.93
C SER A 150 6.08 14.24 -17.78
N LEU A 151 5.29 14.74 -16.83
CA LEU A 151 5.78 15.41 -15.63
C LEU A 151 6.56 14.46 -14.72
N VAL A 152 6.07 13.23 -14.55
CA VAL A 152 6.77 12.18 -13.78
C VAL A 152 8.10 11.84 -14.43
N ALA A 153 8.13 11.65 -15.75
CA ALA A 153 9.35 11.34 -16.49
C ALA A 153 10.40 12.44 -16.32
N GLN A 154 10.00 13.71 -16.39
CA GLN A 154 10.89 14.85 -16.16
C GLN A 154 11.45 14.85 -14.72
N ALA A 155 10.60 14.66 -13.70
CA ALA A 155 11.03 14.59 -12.31
C ALA A 155 11.94 13.38 -12.03
N PHE A 156 11.66 12.25 -12.67
CA PHE A 156 12.46 11.03 -12.60
C PHE A 156 13.86 11.24 -13.20
N THR A 157 13.95 11.80 -14.41
CA THR A 157 15.24 12.11 -15.04
C THR A 157 16.03 13.14 -14.24
N LYS A 158 15.38 14.18 -13.71
CA LYS A 158 16.02 15.20 -12.87
C LYS A 158 16.63 14.63 -11.59
N SER A 159 16.08 13.54 -11.07
CA SER A 159 16.62 12.82 -9.90
C SER A 159 17.65 11.73 -10.25
N GLY A 160 18.13 11.70 -11.51
CA GLY A 160 19.14 10.75 -11.97
C GLY A 160 18.55 9.38 -12.38
N GLY A 161 17.25 9.34 -12.67
CA GLY A 161 16.60 8.21 -13.33
C GLY A 161 17.01 8.10 -14.79
N THR A 162 17.14 6.87 -15.29
CA THR A 162 17.58 6.57 -16.66
C THR A 162 16.46 5.97 -17.52
N PRO A 163 16.50 6.09 -18.85
CA PRO A 163 15.52 5.42 -19.73
C PRO A 163 15.45 3.91 -19.52
N VAL A 164 16.59 3.25 -19.28
CA VAL A 164 16.66 1.80 -18.99
C VAL A 164 15.92 1.44 -17.70
N GLU A 165 16.04 2.27 -16.66
CA GLU A 165 15.29 2.07 -15.41
C GLU A 165 13.78 2.26 -15.64
N MET A 166 13.40 3.24 -16.46
CA MET A 166 11.99 3.49 -16.80
C MET A 166 11.37 2.34 -17.60
N GLU A 167 12.11 1.80 -18.57
CA GLU A 167 11.70 0.60 -19.32
C GLU A 167 11.58 -0.62 -18.41
N ALA A 168 12.52 -0.81 -17.48
CA ALA A 168 12.44 -1.91 -16.52
C ALA A 168 11.22 -1.81 -15.59
N ILE A 169 10.86 -0.59 -15.16
CA ILE A 169 9.65 -0.34 -14.38
C ILE A 169 8.41 -0.67 -15.22
N ALA A 170 8.31 -0.11 -16.43
CA ALA A 170 7.13 -0.26 -17.29
C ALA A 170 6.84 -1.74 -17.63
N ASN A 171 7.88 -2.56 -17.74
CA ASN A 171 7.77 -3.99 -18.02
C ASN A 171 7.79 -4.87 -16.76
N ALA A 172 7.87 -4.28 -15.57
CA ALA A 172 8.04 -4.99 -14.29
C ALA A 172 9.19 -6.03 -14.32
N SER A 173 10.30 -5.69 -15.00
CA SER A 173 11.41 -6.59 -15.35
C SER A 173 12.14 -7.10 -14.10
N GLN A 174 11.74 -8.27 -13.60
CA GLN A 174 12.31 -8.86 -12.37
C GLN A 174 13.81 -9.15 -12.47
N ASP A 175 14.30 -9.43 -13.68
CA ASP A 175 15.71 -9.69 -13.94
C ASP A 175 16.57 -8.41 -13.92
N PHE A 176 15.93 -7.23 -13.91
CA PHE A 176 16.65 -5.98 -13.78
C PHE A 176 17.10 -5.78 -12.33
N ALA A 177 18.38 -6.02 -12.07
CA ALA A 177 18.96 -5.97 -10.72
C ALA A 177 18.69 -4.66 -9.94
N ARG A 178 18.43 -3.55 -10.63
CA ARG A 178 18.15 -2.24 -10.03
C ARG A 178 16.66 -1.85 -10.01
N LEU A 179 15.74 -2.79 -10.17
CA LEU A 179 14.30 -2.50 -10.21
C LEU A 179 13.78 -1.83 -8.92
N CYS A 180 14.19 -2.31 -7.74
CA CYS A 180 13.77 -1.71 -6.47
C CYS A 180 14.27 -0.25 -6.31
N PRO A 181 15.57 0.06 -6.50
CA PRO A 181 16.04 1.45 -6.56
C PRO A 181 15.35 2.31 -7.63
N ALA A 182 15.08 1.76 -8.80
CA ALA A 182 14.36 2.46 -9.86
C ALA A 182 12.93 2.83 -9.42
N THR A 183 12.22 1.90 -8.76
CA THR A 183 10.87 2.14 -8.25
C THR A 183 10.85 3.17 -7.13
N VAL A 184 11.88 3.19 -6.26
CA VAL A 184 12.07 4.26 -5.25
C VAL A 184 12.19 5.64 -5.90
N LYS A 185 12.94 5.75 -7.00
CA LYS A 185 13.03 7.01 -7.77
C LYS A 185 11.68 7.39 -8.38
N LEU A 186 10.92 6.43 -8.92
CA LEU A 186 9.58 6.67 -9.46
C LEU A 186 8.63 7.22 -8.41
N PHE A 187 8.54 6.57 -7.25
CA PHE A 187 7.64 7.03 -6.18
C PHE A 187 8.07 8.40 -5.65
N SER A 188 9.37 8.65 -5.53
CA SER A 188 9.90 9.96 -5.16
C SER A 188 9.54 11.04 -6.20
N ALA A 189 9.63 10.72 -7.49
CA ALA A 189 9.24 11.61 -8.57
C ALA A 189 7.74 11.93 -8.53
N ALA A 190 6.89 10.92 -8.38
CA ALA A 190 5.44 11.09 -8.27
C ALA A 190 5.04 11.92 -7.03
N LEU A 191 5.69 11.69 -5.88
CA LEU A 191 5.48 12.47 -4.67
C LEU A 191 5.92 13.94 -4.80
N SER A 192 6.86 14.24 -5.69
CA SER A 192 7.28 15.62 -5.94
C SER A 192 6.29 16.45 -6.74
N LEU A 193 5.31 15.80 -7.40
CA LEU A 193 4.31 16.49 -8.22
C LEU A 193 3.14 17.00 -7.36
N PRO A 194 2.88 18.33 -7.35
CA PRO A 194 1.73 18.90 -6.66
C PRO A 194 0.48 18.90 -7.55
N GLY A 195 -0.67 19.08 -6.91
CA GLY A 195 -1.93 19.36 -7.61
C GLY A 195 -2.52 18.14 -8.34
N GLU A 196 -3.43 18.42 -9.26
CA GLU A 196 -4.24 17.42 -9.94
C GLU A 196 -3.43 16.40 -10.77
N PRO A 197 -2.43 16.80 -11.57
CA PRO A 197 -1.54 15.86 -12.25
C PRO A 197 -0.83 14.89 -11.30
N GLY A 198 -0.30 15.42 -10.19
CA GLY A 198 0.36 14.62 -9.18
C GLY A 198 -0.61 13.62 -8.55
N ARG A 199 -1.83 14.07 -8.22
CA ARG A 199 -2.89 13.22 -7.66
C ARG A 199 -3.17 12.03 -8.57
N HIS A 200 -3.41 12.26 -9.87
CA HIS A 200 -3.74 11.20 -10.83
C HIS A 200 -2.67 10.10 -10.86
N VAL A 201 -1.40 10.50 -10.98
CA VAL A 201 -0.26 9.57 -10.98
C VAL A 201 -0.19 8.81 -9.66
N LYS A 202 -0.24 9.50 -8.52
CA LYS A 202 -0.15 8.88 -7.20
C LYS A 202 -1.25 7.84 -7.00
N THR A 203 -2.49 8.17 -7.38
CA THR A 203 -3.62 7.24 -7.30
C THR A 203 -3.51 6.07 -8.26
N ALA A 204 -2.96 6.26 -9.46
CA ALA A 204 -2.73 5.17 -10.42
C ALA A 204 -1.64 4.20 -9.94
N LEU A 205 -0.53 4.72 -9.38
CA LEU A 205 0.51 3.89 -8.79
C LEU A 205 -0.02 3.08 -7.61
N LEU A 206 -0.80 3.71 -6.72
CA LEU A 206 -1.47 3.01 -5.63
C LEU A 206 -2.45 1.95 -6.13
N TYR A 207 -3.21 2.26 -7.19
CA TYR A 207 -4.16 1.32 -7.78
C TYR A 207 -3.46 0.09 -8.33
N ALA A 208 -2.33 0.26 -9.03
CA ALA A 208 -1.52 -0.84 -9.52
C ALA A 208 -1.04 -1.75 -8.38
N ILE A 209 -0.52 -1.17 -7.29
CA ILE A 209 -0.04 -1.92 -6.11
C ILE A 209 -1.14 -2.75 -5.43
N VAL A 210 -2.38 -2.23 -5.41
CA VAL A 210 -3.49 -2.86 -4.68
C VAL A 210 -4.22 -3.93 -5.50
N LYS A 211 -4.20 -3.80 -6.83
CA LYS A 211 -4.87 -4.72 -7.74
C LYS A 211 -4.15 -6.07 -7.83
N ASP A 212 -2.83 -6.07 -7.72
CA ASP A 212 -1.97 -7.25 -7.77
C ASP A 212 -2.00 -8.06 -6.45
#